data_AF-A0A7X3NZB6-F1
#
_entry.id   AF-A0A7X3NZB6-F1
#
_cell.length_a   1.000
_cell.length_b   1.000
_cell.length_c   1.000
_cell.angle_alpha   90.00
_cell.angle_beta   90.00
_cell.angle_gamma   90.00
#
_symmetry.space_group_name_H-M   'P 1'
#
loop_
_entity.id
_entity.type
_entity.pdbx_description
1 polymer ?
#
loop_
_entity_poly.entity_id
_entity_poly.type
_entity_poly.pdbx_seq_one_letter_code
_entity_poly.pdbx_strand_id
1 'polypeptide(L)'
;MTEMSTFNIDRPLLSEILTDIGTGRIQLPDFQRDWIWDDYRIRSLLASVSQAFPIGAVLTLAVDGKKSLTRLVEGVKRCYCNVYA
;
A
#
# COMPACT_ATOMS: atom_id res chain seq x y z
N MET A 1 25.45 -10.38 13.52
CA MET A 1 24.78 -10.73 12.26
C MET A 1 23.29 -10.76 12.57
N THR A 2 22.60 -9.66 12.31
CA THR A 2 21.17 -9.53 12.58
C THR A 2 20.41 -10.43 11.61
N GLU A 3 19.61 -11.37 12.11
CA GLU A 3 18.69 -12.12 11.28
C GLU A 3 17.77 -11.15 10.53
N MET A 4 17.93 -11.06 9.22
CA MET A 4 16.90 -10.48 8.37
C MET A 4 15.80 -11.52 8.24
N SER A 5 14.84 -11.48 9.16
CA SER A 5 13.59 -12.23 8.96
C SER A 5 12.95 -11.72 7.66
N THR A 6 12.91 -12.58 6.65
CA THR A 6 12.30 -12.28 5.34
C THR A 6 10.79 -12.04 5.43
N PHE A 7 10.17 -12.41 6.56
CA PHE A 7 8.75 -12.25 6.80
C PHE A 7 8.51 -11.70 8.22
N ASN A 8 7.87 -10.54 8.31
CA ASN A 8 7.46 -9.95 9.58
C ASN A 8 5.95 -9.67 9.56
N ILE A 9 5.25 -10.02 10.64
CA ILE A 9 3.83 -9.71 10.85
C ILE A 9 3.76 -8.43 11.69
N ASP A 10 4.18 -7.33 11.09
CA ASP A 10 4.08 -6.02 11.71
C ASP A 10 2.60 -5.56 11.74
N ARG A 11 2.27 -4.74 12.74
CA ARG A 11 0.95 -4.09 12.88
C ARG A 11 1.09 -2.57 12.78
N PRO A 12 1.54 -2.01 11.65
CA PRO A 12 1.62 -0.57 11.48
C PRO A 12 0.23 0.06 11.53
N LEU A 13 0.17 1.34 11.88
CA LEU A 13 -1.09 2.08 11.84
C LEU A 13 -1.55 2.22 10.38
N LEU A 14 -2.85 2.03 10.12
CA LEU A 14 -3.39 2.18 8.77
C LEU A 14 -3.05 3.56 8.17
N SER A 15 -3.02 4.61 8.99
CA SER A 15 -2.64 5.97 8.59
C SER A 15 -1.20 6.06 8.07
N GLU A 16 -0.27 5.28 8.63
CA GLU A 16 1.13 5.25 8.19
C GLU A 16 1.22 4.58 6.81
N ILE A 17 0.55 3.42 6.64
CA ILE A 17 0.47 2.74 5.34
C ILE A 17 -0.12 3.67 4.27
N LEU A 18 -1.22 4.36 4.58
CA LEU A 18 -1.86 5.28 3.64
C LEU A 18 -0.95 6.47 3.28
N THR A 19 -0.15 6.95 4.23
CA THR A 19 0.85 8.00 3.99
C THR A 19 1.97 7.50 3.08
N ASP A 20 2.47 6.29 3.30
CA ASP A 20 3.52 5.69 2.47
C ASP A 20 3.03 5.39 1.05
N ILE A 21 1.76 4.99 0.90
CA ILE A 21 1.08 4.90 -0.40
C ILE A 21 1.03 6.28 -1.07
N GLY A 22 0.57 7.30 -0.34
CA GLY A 22 0.43 8.67 -0.85
C GLY A 22 1.75 9.32 -1.27
N THR A 23 2.85 8.96 -0.60
CA THR A 23 4.21 9.42 -0.95
C THR A 23 4.86 8.56 -2.04
N GLY A 24 4.23 7.46 -2.45
CA GLY A 24 4.77 6.52 -3.43
C GLY A 24 5.90 5.62 -2.89
N ARG A 25 6.07 5.52 -1.57
CA ARG A 25 6.98 4.54 -0.94
C ARG A 25 6.42 3.12 -1.08
N ILE A 26 5.12 2.96 -0.84
CA ILE A 26 4.41 1.71 -1.13
C ILE A 26 3.77 1.84 -2.52
N GLN A 27 4.02 0.86 -3.37
CA GLN A 27 3.54 0.83 -4.75
C GLN A 27 2.92 -0.52 -5.07
N LEU A 28 2.09 -0.58 -6.11
CA LEU A 28 1.56 -1.83 -6.63
C LEU A 28 2.50 -2.40 -7.69
N PRO A 29 2.73 -3.72 -7.73
CA PRO A 29 3.33 -4.36 -8.90
C PRO A 29 2.48 -4.11 -10.14
N ASP A 30 3.10 -3.94 -11.31
CA ASP A 30 2.39 -3.73 -12.58
C ASP A 30 1.50 -4.93 -12.96
N PHE A 31 1.86 -6.11 -12.48
CA PHE A 31 1.09 -7.35 -12.68
C PHE A 31 -0.13 -7.47 -11.76
N GLN A 32 -0.27 -6.58 -10.76
CA GLN A 32 -1.42 -6.56 -9.89
C GLN A 32 -2.62 -6.04 -10.68
N ARG A 33 -3.62 -6.91 -10.88
CA ARG A 33 -4.86 -6.55 -11.57
C ARG A 33 -5.57 -5.42 -10.84
N ASP A 34 -6.22 -4.56 -11.61
CA ASP A 34 -7.11 -3.52 -11.09
C ASP A 34 -8.21 -4.12 -10.21
N TRP A 35 -8.64 -3.30 -9.25
CA TRP A 35 -9.62 -3.70 -8.28
C TRP A 35 -11.05 -3.59 -8.83
N ILE A 36 -11.86 -4.64 -8.67
CA ILE A 36 -13.21 -4.73 -9.28
C ILE A 36 -14.34 -4.84 -8.24
N TRP A 37 -14.13 -4.32 -7.02
CA TRP A 37 -15.20 -4.40 -6.01
C TRP A 37 -16.38 -3.50 -6.35
N ASP A 38 -17.57 -4.03 -6.10
CA ASP A 38 -18.81 -3.26 -6.12
C ASP A 38 -18.96 -2.36 -4.88
N ASP A 39 -19.85 -1.37 -4.99
CA ASP A 39 -20.13 -0.40 -3.92
C ASP A 39 -20.53 -1.05 -2.59
N TYR A 40 -21.21 -2.20 -2.62
CA TYR A 40 -21.67 -2.88 -1.43
C TYR A 40 -20.50 -3.45 -0.64
N ARG A 41 -19.54 -4.10 -1.32
CA ARG A 41 -18.32 -4.63 -0.69
C ARG A 41 -17.46 -3.52 -0.10
N ILE A 42 -17.35 -2.38 -0.78
CA ILE A 42 -16.61 -1.21 -0.26
C ILE A 42 -17.24 -0.70 1.04
N ARG A 43 -18.57 -0.51 1.06
CA ARG A 43 -19.29 -0.07 2.27
C ARG A 43 -19.17 -1.06 3.41
N SER A 44 -19.28 -2.36 3.11
CA SER A 44 -19.13 -3.42 4.11
C SER A 44 -17.73 -3.42 4.74
N LEU A 45 -16.68 -3.22 3.93
CA LEU A 45 -15.31 -3.08 4.43
C LEU A 45 -15.16 -1.89 5.37
N LEU A 46 -15.65 -0.72 4.97
CA LEU A 46 -15.60 0.50 5.80
C LEU A 46 -16.36 0.32 7.11
N ALA A 47 -17.52 -0.33 7.10
CA ALA A 47 -18.28 -0.64 8.30
C ALA A 47 -17.50 -1.57 9.25
N SER A 48 -16.80 -2.58 8.71
CA SER A 48 -15.95 -3.49 9.48
C SER A 48 -14.78 -2.75 10.16
N VAL A 49 -14.08 -1.90 9.39
CA VAL A 49 -13.00 -1.04 9.92
C VAL A 49 -13.52 -0.10 11.01
N SER A 50 -14.69 0.49 10.81
CA SER A 50 -15.30 1.42 11.79
C SER A 50 -15.67 0.73 13.10
N GLN A 51 -15.90 -0.58 13.08
CA GLN A 51 -16.17 -1.41 14.26
C GLN A 51 -14.89 -2.04 14.83
N ALA A 52 -13.72 -1.67 14.33
CA ALA A 52 -12.42 -2.22 14.72
C ALA A 52 -12.30 -3.74 14.55
N PHE A 53 -13.10 -4.34 13.65
CA PHE A 53 -12.90 -5.73 13.29
C PHE A 53 -11.63 -5.88 12.46
N PRO A 54 -10.87 -6.99 12.64
CA PRO A 54 -9.66 -7.23 11.85
C PRO A 54 -10.02 -7.49 10.38
N ILE A 55 -9.48 -6.66 9.47
CA ILE A 55 -9.80 -6.73 8.03
C ILE A 55 -8.66 -7.36 7.21
N GLY A 56 -8.42 -8.66 7.42
CA GLY A 56 -7.46 -9.41 6.59
C GLY A 56 -5.98 -9.04 6.82
N ALA A 57 -5.17 -9.16 5.76
CA ALA A 57 -3.72 -8.94 5.80
C ALA A 57 -3.24 -8.30 4.48
N VAL A 58 -2.15 -7.53 4.57
CA VAL A 58 -1.45 -6.95 3.41
C VAL A 58 -0.05 -7.56 3.33
N LEU A 59 0.38 -7.91 2.11
CA LEU A 59 1.72 -8.42 1.86
C LEU A 59 2.53 -7.36 1.13
N THR A 60 3.70 -7.02 1.68
CA THR A 60 4.65 -6.08 1.10
C THR A 60 5.99 -6.76 0.84
N LEU A 61 6.65 -6.37 -0.25
CA LEU A 61 8.00 -6.82 -0.58
C LEU A 61 8.94 -5.60 -0.55
N ALA A 62 10.01 -5.67 0.23
CA ALA A 62 11.05 -4.64 0.24
C ALA A 62 11.86 -4.71 -1.07
N VAL A 63 12.09 -3.56 -1.70
CA VAL A 63 12.79 -3.46 -3.00
C VAL A 63 13.91 -2.43 -2.90
N ASP A 64 15.15 -2.84 -3.16
CA ASP A 64 16.35 -1.99 -3.05
C ASP A 64 16.62 -1.14 -4.30
N GLY A 65 15.68 -0.27 -4.66
CA GLY A 65 15.93 0.82 -5.62
C GLY A 65 16.19 0.46 -7.09
N LYS A 66 16.28 -0.83 -7.44
CA LYS A 66 16.16 -1.26 -8.85
C LYS A 66 14.73 -0.97 -9.31
N LYS A 67 14.58 -0.33 -10.48
CA LYS A 67 13.28 -0.11 -11.14
C LYS A 67 12.59 -1.46 -11.34
N SER A 68 11.77 -1.84 -10.37
CA SER A 68 10.80 -2.90 -10.51
C SER A 68 9.63 -2.36 -11.31
N LEU A 69 8.94 -3.24 -12.01
CA LEU A 69 7.71 -2.93 -12.74
C LEU A 69 6.61 -2.64 -11.71
N THR A 70 6.52 -1.38 -11.27
CA THR A 70 5.60 -0.92 -10.25
C THR A 70 4.87 0.35 -10.69
N ARG A 71 3.60 0.43 -10.30
CA ARG A 71 2.70 1.55 -10.49
C ARG A 71 2.24 2.11 -9.15
N LEU A 72 1.86 3.38 -9.17
CA LEU A 72 1.23 4.00 -8.01
C LEU A 72 -0.14 3.34 -7.76
N VAL A 73 -0.54 3.30 -6.49
CA VAL A 73 -1.90 2.92 -6.12
C VAL A 73 -2.88 3.90 -6.78
N GLU A 74 -4.01 3.38 -7.24
CA GLU A 74 -5.07 4.19 -7.85
C GLU A 74 -5.49 5.36 -6.93
N GLY A 75 -5.68 6.53 -7.52
CA GLY A 75 -6.02 7.76 -6.78
C GLY A 75 -4.83 8.54 -6.21
N VAL A 76 -3.62 7.96 -6.18
CA VAL A 76 -2.41 8.69 -5.77
C VAL A 76 -1.92 9.59 -6.91
N LYS A 77 -1.86 10.90 -6.66
CA LYS A 77 -1.26 11.86 -7.60
C LYS A 77 0.25 11.81 -7.49
N ARG A 78 0.94 11.75 -8.62
CA ARG A 78 2.39 11.89 -8.66
C ARG A 78 2.74 13.33 -8.28
N CYS A 79 3.37 13.53 -7.13
CA CYS A 79 3.95 14.84 -6.80
C CYS A 79 5.12 15.09 -7.74
N TYR A 80 4.98 16.06 -8.65
CA TYR A 80 6.08 16.57 -9.44
C TYR A 80 6.90 17.51 -8.56
N CYS A 81 8.04 17.06 -8.06
CA CYS A 81 9.04 17.98 -7.54
C CYS A 81 9.66 18.69 -8.75
N ASN A 82 9.51 20.02 -8.84
CA ASN A 82 10.17 20.81 -9.86
C ASN A 82 11.66 20.85 -9.53
N VAL A 83 12.48 20.09 -10.26
CA VAL A 83 13.94 19.99 -10.04
C VAL A 83 14.70 21.14 -10.74
N TYR A 84 14.13 22.34 -10.73
CA TYR A 84 14.76 23.55 -11.24
C TYR A 84 14.62 24.65 -10.19
N ALA A 85 15.58 24.71 -9.27
CA ALA A 85 15.87 25.86 -8.42
C ALA A 85 17.39 26.03 -8.34
#